data_AF-A0A1G7JC30-F1
#
_entry.id   AF-A0A1G7JC30-F1
#
_cell.length_a   1.000
_cell.length_b   1.000
_cell.length_c   1.000
_cell.angle_alpha   90.00
_cell.angle_beta   90.00
_cell.angle_gamma   90.00
#
_symmetry.space_group_name_H-M   'P 1'
#
loop_
_entity.id
_entity.type
_entity.pdbx_description
1 polymer ?
#
loop_
_entity_poly.entity_id
_entity_poly.type
_entity_poly.pdbx_seq_one_letter_code
_entity_poly.pdbx_strand_id
1 'polypeptide(L)'
;MFVALLVATGVIALIGTVCVLDGSHDIFHPLVLIGPMMAFLYTWMPWKLYMNDGLSRFFDNNQLLFVATLNLLGVATFVACCLSVGVQSVPRRNIKRRLSPTIARRLLFGGCVAGSLGLLCWAITIVNVGGFVNAYSASYSGGWDDSGYIRDGSILLLLGIMTALLSRSAGGPRIPAYCMLAIFGVPWCASAVLMARRGPTFELVVFIFMSWYVNRKKRPPVIALAVGGICLGWLVLFLVTNRSSIYIGSNFDVKTDVSNIVESADTGNEWIYGSGTVLSSERREHYFWMRRYLAQILVRPIPSSIWPNKYEDFGIPELLHNAGTGEGFGDALGWKGADGSAPGIVADLWVEVWWLAVPFMGVLGWFYGWVWKNSVTKGGYWVSQAIILNAISIYLVMQTMEAVIFRSLLLSIPCWFVWRYAEKRVTHHVAWRRENFARPHILRLRNVENIRDFEVSHANES
;
A
#
# COMPACT_ATOMS: atom_id res chain seq x y z
N MET A 1 17.17 29.18 -3.32
CA MET A 1 17.60 27.95 -2.61
C MET A 1 16.45 26.97 -2.38
N PHE A 2 15.29 27.41 -1.84
CA PHE A 2 14.10 26.55 -1.63
C PHE A 2 13.69 25.76 -2.88
N VAL A 3 13.49 26.45 -4.00
CA VAL A 3 13.18 25.88 -5.32
C VAL A 3 14.16 24.77 -5.73
N ALA A 4 15.46 24.94 -5.47
CA ALA A 4 16.47 23.95 -5.80
C ALA A 4 16.33 22.67 -4.94
N LEU A 5 15.97 22.80 -3.66
CA LEU A 5 15.70 21.66 -2.78
C LEU A 5 14.45 20.88 -3.24
N LEU A 6 13.40 21.59 -3.68
CA LEU A 6 12.21 20.94 -4.25
C LEU A 6 12.57 20.12 -5.50
N VAL A 7 13.33 20.72 -6.43
CA VAL A 7 13.77 20.04 -7.66
C VAL A 7 14.65 18.84 -7.33
N ALA A 8 15.62 19.00 -6.42
CA ALA A 8 16.48 17.90 -5.99
C ALA A 8 15.66 16.73 -5.41
N THR A 9 14.65 17.03 -4.58
CA THR A 9 13.76 16.02 -4.00
C THR A 9 13.03 15.23 -5.08
N GLY A 10 12.46 15.92 -6.07
CA GLY A 10 11.73 15.31 -7.17
C GLY A 10 12.63 14.50 -8.09
N VAL A 11 13.81 15.04 -8.42
CA VAL A 11 14.82 14.35 -9.23
C VAL A 11 15.28 13.07 -8.55
N ILE A 12 15.55 13.08 -7.24
CA ILE A 12 15.96 11.86 -6.52
C ILE A 12 14.85 10.81 -6.54
N ALA A 13 13.61 11.20 -6.29
CA ALA A 13 12.47 10.28 -6.35
C ALA A 13 12.31 9.64 -7.74
N LEU A 14 12.38 10.45 -8.80
CA LEU A 14 12.22 10.00 -10.18
C LEU A 14 13.43 9.17 -10.68
N ILE A 15 14.66 9.57 -10.35
CA ILE A 15 15.86 8.76 -10.63
C ILE A 15 15.73 7.40 -9.95
N GLY A 16 15.30 7.37 -8.69
CA GLY A 16 15.02 6.12 -7.98
C GLY A 16 14.04 5.21 -8.74
N THR A 17 12.95 5.78 -9.24
CA THR A 17 11.97 5.07 -10.09
C THR A 17 12.59 4.57 -11.39
N VAL A 18 13.37 5.39 -12.10
CA VAL A 18 14.03 5.01 -13.36
C VAL A 18 15.07 3.92 -13.12
N CYS A 19 15.91 4.05 -12.10
CA CYS A 19 16.92 3.06 -11.74
C CYS A 19 16.33 1.67 -11.48
N VAL A 20 15.15 1.59 -10.84
CA VAL A 20 14.49 0.30 -10.62
C VAL A 20 13.81 -0.22 -11.87
N LEU A 21 13.25 0.64 -12.72
CA LEU A 21 12.66 0.19 -13.98
C LEU A 21 13.73 -0.36 -14.93
N ASP A 22 14.88 0.31 -15.02
CA ASP A 22 16.03 -0.12 -15.82
C ASP A 22 16.74 -1.34 -15.22
N GLY A 23 17.00 -1.34 -13.91
CA GLY A 23 17.69 -2.44 -13.24
C GLY A 23 16.84 -3.70 -13.07
N SER A 24 15.59 -3.55 -12.62
CA SER A 24 14.75 -4.68 -12.21
C SER A 24 13.81 -5.16 -13.31
N HIS A 25 13.43 -4.26 -14.23
CA HIS A 25 12.32 -4.45 -15.17
C HIS A 25 11.00 -4.88 -14.47
N ASP A 26 10.90 -4.66 -13.15
CA ASP A 26 9.76 -5.03 -12.34
C ASP A 26 8.94 -3.81 -11.96
N ILE A 27 7.85 -3.63 -12.68
CA ILE A 27 6.89 -2.56 -12.46
C ILE A 27 6.17 -2.62 -11.10
N PHE A 28 6.34 -3.70 -10.33
CA PHE A 28 5.84 -3.82 -8.95
C PHE A 28 6.89 -3.49 -7.88
N HIS A 29 8.06 -3.01 -8.30
CA HIS A 29 9.00 -2.44 -7.35
C HIS A 29 8.36 -1.23 -6.64
N PRO A 30 8.46 -1.11 -5.30
CA PRO A 30 7.74 -0.09 -4.54
C PRO A 30 8.02 1.35 -4.99
N LEU A 31 9.26 1.66 -5.39
CA LEU A 31 9.62 2.97 -5.94
C LEU A 31 8.89 3.36 -7.23
N VAL A 32 8.29 2.41 -7.95
CA VAL A 32 7.52 2.71 -9.15
C VAL A 32 6.18 3.37 -8.81
N LEU A 33 5.60 3.05 -7.65
CA LEU A 33 4.41 3.71 -7.13
C LEU A 33 4.76 4.87 -6.19
N ILE A 34 5.67 4.64 -5.24
CA ILE A 34 6.02 5.60 -4.19
C ILE A 34 6.78 6.80 -4.74
N GLY A 35 7.71 6.60 -5.67
CA GLY A 35 8.54 7.68 -6.23
C GLY A 35 7.71 8.81 -6.85
N PRO A 36 6.78 8.52 -7.80
CA PRO A 36 5.90 9.54 -8.36
C PRO A 36 5.00 10.22 -7.31
N MET A 37 4.52 9.49 -6.30
CA MET A 37 3.72 10.08 -5.21
C MET A 37 4.56 11.04 -4.35
N MET A 38 5.81 10.68 -4.03
CA MET A 38 6.75 11.55 -3.32
C MET A 38 7.10 12.79 -4.15
N ALA A 39 7.36 12.64 -5.44
CA ALA A 39 7.62 13.76 -6.34
C ALA A 39 6.40 14.70 -6.44
N PHE A 40 5.19 14.14 -6.49
CA PHE A 40 3.96 14.94 -6.48
C PHE A 40 3.83 15.75 -5.18
N LEU A 41 3.94 15.10 -4.02
CA LEU A 41 3.69 15.72 -2.72
C LEU A 41 4.82 16.67 -2.28
N TYR A 42 6.08 16.29 -2.47
CA TYR A 42 7.24 17.02 -1.94
C TYR A 42 7.92 17.93 -2.95
N THR A 43 7.52 17.90 -4.23
CA THR A 43 8.07 18.79 -5.27
C THR A 43 6.97 19.54 -5.99
N TRP A 44 6.05 18.86 -6.66
CA TRP A 44 5.07 19.53 -7.53
C TRP A 44 4.09 20.41 -6.76
N MET A 45 3.50 19.90 -5.67
CA MET A 45 2.57 20.64 -4.83
C MET A 45 3.20 21.91 -4.22
N PRO A 46 4.33 21.85 -3.47
CA PRO A 46 4.95 23.06 -2.94
C PRO A 46 5.45 24.01 -4.02
N TRP A 47 5.88 23.50 -5.18
CA TRP A 47 6.27 24.35 -6.30
C TRP A 47 5.09 25.20 -6.78
N LYS A 48 3.93 24.58 -6.97
CA LYS A 48 2.71 25.28 -7.39
C LYS A 48 2.26 26.33 -6.38
N LEU A 49 2.27 25.98 -5.09
CA LEU A 49 1.96 26.93 -4.01
C LEU A 49 2.95 28.10 -3.98
N TYR A 50 4.24 27.85 -4.21
CA TYR A 50 5.27 28.89 -4.25
C TYR A 50 5.10 29.84 -5.45
N MET A 51 4.79 29.32 -6.63
CA MET A 51 4.55 30.12 -7.84
C MET A 51 3.33 31.05 -7.70
N ASN A 52 2.33 30.64 -6.93
CA ASN A 52 1.10 31.39 -6.71
C ASN A 52 1.16 32.28 -5.44
N ASP A 53 2.34 32.46 -4.84
CA ASP A 53 2.53 33.19 -3.57
C ASP A 53 1.66 32.67 -2.40
N GLY A 54 1.28 31.39 -2.46
CA GLY A 54 0.40 30.76 -1.48
C GLY A 54 1.09 30.42 -0.16
N LEU A 55 2.43 30.39 -0.15
CA LEU A 55 3.23 29.97 1.01
C LEU A 55 3.65 31.13 1.94
N SER A 56 3.80 32.34 1.39
CA SER A 56 4.32 33.51 2.12
C SER A 56 3.44 33.93 3.29
N ARG A 57 2.14 33.67 3.20
CA ARG A 57 1.16 33.91 4.27
C ARG A 57 1.27 32.94 5.46
N PHE A 58 1.98 31.82 5.29
CA PHE A 58 2.11 30.78 6.30
C PHE A 58 3.51 30.67 6.87
N PHE A 59 4.53 30.86 6.02
CA PHE A 59 5.91 30.55 6.36
C PHE A 59 6.89 31.60 5.87
N ASP A 60 7.92 31.86 6.66
CA ASP A 60 9.07 32.64 6.23
C ASP A 60 10.06 31.81 5.40
N ASN A 61 11.02 32.47 4.74
CA ASN A 61 12.00 31.80 3.88
C ASN A 61 12.87 30.78 4.62
N ASN A 62 13.22 31.01 5.88
CA ASN A 62 14.07 30.09 6.65
C ASN A 62 13.29 28.82 7.02
N GLN A 63 12.03 28.98 7.42
CA GLN A 63 11.10 27.88 7.67
C GLN A 63 10.91 27.01 6.43
N LEU A 64 10.68 27.64 5.26
CA LEU A 64 10.58 26.93 3.98
C LEU A 64 11.84 26.13 3.65
N LEU A 65 13.03 26.71 3.87
CA LEU A 65 14.31 26.05 3.63
C LEU A 65 14.54 24.87 4.57
N PHE A 66 14.20 25.03 5.85
CA PHE A 66 14.31 23.96 6.85
C PHE A 66 13.44 22.75 6.47
N VAL A 67 12.15 22.98 6.20
CA VAL A 67 11.22 21.90 5.85
C VAL A 67 11.61 21.24 4.52
N ALA A 68 12.01 22.03 3.51
CA ALA A 68 12.47 21.47 2.24
C ALA A 68 13.74 20.61 2.39
N THR A 69 14.66 21.00 3.28
CA THR A 69 15.86 20.21 3.58
C THR A 69 15.50 18.90 4.25
N LEU A 70 14.58 18.93 5.22
CA LEU A 70 14.11 17.72 5.90
C LEU A 70 13.42 16.75 4.92
N ASN A 71 12.54 17.26 4.06
CA ASN A 71 11.89 16.46 3.01
C ASN A 71 12.90 15.84 2.05
N LEU A 72 13.90 16.61 1.61
CA LEU A 72 14.99 16.12 0.76
C LEU A 72 15.73 14.96 1.42
N LEU A 73 16.14 15.12 2.69
CA LEU A 73 16.86 14.08 3.44
C LEU A 73 16.01 12.83 3.63
N GLY A 74 14.73 12.99 3.98
CA GLY A 74 13.79 11.88 4.16
C GLY A 74 13.58 11.08 2.87
N VAL A 75 13.28 11.77 1.77
CA VAL A 75 13.09 11.14 0.45
C VAL A 75 14.38 10.50 -0.04
N ALA A 76 15.53 11.20 0.07
CA ALA A 76 16.81 10.66 -0.36
C ALA A 76 17.20 9.40 0.39
N THR A 77 17.03 9.38 1.71
CA THR A 77 17.36 8.21 2.53
C THR A 77 16.40 7.06 2.25
N PHE A 78 15.09 7.32 2.09
CA PHE A 78 14.12 6.29 1.71
C PHE A 78 14.49 5.65 0.36
N VAL A 79 14.74 6.46 -0.66
CA VAL A 79 15.11 5.98 -2.01
C VAL A 79 16.42 5.19 -1.95
N ALA A 80 17.47 5.75 -1.35
CA ALA A 80 18.78 5.11 -1.25
C ALA A 80 18.71 3.75 -0.53
N CYS A 81 18.03 3.67 0.61
CA CYS A 81 17.89 2.43 1.36
C CYS A 81 16.95 1.42 0.68
N CYS A 82 15.98 1.87 -0.12
CA CYS A 82 15.19 0.96 -0.94
C CYS A 82 16.03 0.32 -2.04
N LEU A 83 16.86 1.13 -2.73
CA LEU A 83 17.77 0.67 -3.78
C LEU A 83 18.89 -0.23 -3.24
N SER A 84 19.34 -0.01 -1.99
CA SER A 84 20.43 -0.80 -1.38
C SER A 84 20.09 -2.28 -1.19
N VAL A 85 18.80 -2.63 -1.15
CA VAL A 85 18.34 -4.03 -1.11
C VAL A 85 18.64 -4.76 -2.43
N GLY A 86 18.80 -3.99 -3.51
CA GLY A 86 19.17 -4.42 -4.84
C GLY A 86 18.18 -3.92 -5.88
N VAL A 87 18.70 -3.48 -7.03
CA VAL A 87 17.88 -3.05 -8.18
C VAL A 87 17.73 -4.15 -9.22
N GLN A 88 18.59 -5.17 -9.22
CA GLN A 88 18.51 -6.23 -10.20
C GLN A 88 17.54 -7.31 -9.74
N SER A 89 16.53 -7.57 -10.57
CA SER A 89 15.71 -8.78 -10.42
C SER A 89 16.62 -9.99 -10.60
N VAL A 90 16.79 -10.80 -9.54
CA VAL A 90 17.53 -12.05 -9.63
C VAL A 90 16.99 -12.84 -10.83
N PRO A 91 17.85 -13.28 -11.79
CA PRO A 91 17.39 -13.95 -13.00
C PRO A 91 16.45 -15.08 -12.61
N ARG A 92 15.23 -15.01 -13.16
CA ARG A 92 14.06 -15.83 -12.83
C ARG A 92 14.47 -17.27 -12.57
N ARG A 93 14.79 -17.59 -11.32
CA ARG A 93 15.14 -18.94 -10.92
C ARG A 93 13.83 -19.69 -10.89
N ASN A 94 13.41 -20.17 -12.07
CA ASN A 94 12.21 -20.93 -12.36
C ASN A 94 11.32 -21.13 -11.12
N ILE A 95 10.52 -20.12 -10.73
CA ILE A 95 9.42 -20.31 -9.78
C ILE A 95 8.32 -21.04 -10.57
N LYS A 96 8.67 -22.24 -11.03
CA LYS A 96 7.82 -23.24 -11.66
C LYS A 96 7.11 -24.08 -10.59
N ARG A 97 7.10 -23.66 -9.32
CA ARG A 97 6.13 -24.18 -8.37
C ARG A 97 4.77 -23.61 -8.75
N ARG A 98 4.11 -24.27 -9.70
CA ARG A 98 2.64 -24.21 -9.78
C ARG A 98 2.15 -24.60 -8.39
N LEU A 99 1.51 -23.65 -7.72
CA LEU A 99 0.82 -23.94 -6.46
C LEU A 99 -0.14 -25.10 -6.74
N SER A 100 -0.16 -26.08 -5.84
CA SER A 100 -1.06 -27.22 -5.97
C SER A 100 -2.51 -26.72 -5.98
N PRO A 101 -3.42 -27.36 -6.74
CA PRO A 101 -4.86 -27.06 -6.69
C PRO A 101 -5.42 -27.09 -5.25
N THR A 102 -4.84 -27.90 -4.36
CA THR A 102 -5.19 -27.92 -2.94
C THR A 102 -4.85 -26.61 -2.24
N ILE A 103 -3.67 -26.05 -2.50
CA ILE A 103 -3.27 -24.74 -1.96
C ILE A 103 -4.21 -23.67 -2.51
N ALA A 104 -4.55 -23.73 -3.79
CA ALA A 104 -5.49 -22.81 -4.41
C ALA A 104 -6.86 -22.81 -3.70
N ARG A 105 -7.43 -23.99 -3.45
CA ARG A 105 -8.71 -24.13 -2.75
C ARG A 105 -8.63 -23.65 -1.30
N ARG A 106 -7.53 -23.92 -0.60
CA ARG A 106 -7.33 -23.46 0.77
C ARG A 106 -7.13 -21.95 0.86
N LEU A 107 -6.42 -21.34 -0.09
CA LEU A 107 -6.31 -19.88 -0.21
C LEU A 107 -7.68 -19.25 -0.44
N LEU A 108 -8.48 -19.84 -1.33
CA LEU A 108 -9.84 -19.38 -1.58
C LEU A 108 -10.72 -19.51 -0.33
N PHE A 109 -10.65 -20.64 0.38
CA PHE A 109 -11.41 -20.84 1.62
C PHE A 109 -10.99 -19.86 2.71
N GLY A 110 -9.69 -19.72 2.97
CA GLY A 110 -9.18 -18.76 3.95
C GLY A 110 -9.52 -17.31 3.57
N GLY A 111 -9.49 -17.00 2.27
CA GLY A 111 -9.98 -15.75 1.72
C GLY A 111 -11.47 -15.51 1.94
N CYS A 112 -12.28 -16.55 1.81
CA CYS A 112 -13.72 -16.50 2.05
C CYS A 112 -14.02 -16.21 3.52
N VAL A 113 -13.31 -16.87 4.44
CA VAL A 113 -13.44 -16.61 5.88
C VAL A 113 -13.04 -15.17 6.21
N ALA A 114 -11.85 -14.72 5.77
CA ALA A 114 -11.39 -13.37 6.04
C ALA A 114 -12.30 -12.29 5.42
N GLY A 115 -12.68 -12.47 4.15
CA GLY A 115 -13.59 -11.56 3.46
C GLY A 115 -14.99 -11.52 4.08
N SER A 116 -15.50 -12.65 4.56
CA SER A 116 -16.80 -12.70 5.26
C SER A 116 -16.75 -12.00 6.61
N LEU A 117 -15.64 -12.10 7.35
CA LEU A 117 -15.44 -11.32 8.57
C LEU A 117 -15.40 -9.81 8.25
N GLY A 118 -14.68 -9.41 7.19
CA GLY A 118 -14.67 -8.03 6.73
C GLY A 118 -16.04 -7.52 6.29
N LEU A 119 -16.82 -8.38 5.62
CA LEU A 119 -18.21 -8.09 5.22
C LEU A 119 -19.12 -7.91 6.43
N LEU A 120 -18.97 -8.75 7.45
CA LEU A 120 -19.72 -8.64 8.69
C LEU A 120 -19.38 -7.32 9.41
N CYS A 121 -18.09 -7.00 9.54
CA CYS A 121 -17.64 -5.72 10.09
C CYS A 121 -18.25 -4.53 9.32
N TRP A 122 -18.16 -4.55 7.99
CA TRP A 122 -18.79 -3.52 7.15
C TRP A 122 -20.31 -3.43 7.39
N ALA A 123 -21.02 -4.57 7.39
CA ALA A 123 -22.46 -4.59 7.61
C ALA A 123 -22.86 -4.02 8.97
N ILE A 124 -22.14 -4.36 10.05
CA ILE A 124 -22.36 -3.80 11.39
C ILE A 124 -22.21 -2.28 11.35
N THR A 125 -21.12 -1.77 10.77
CA THR A 125 -20.88 -0.32 10.69
C THR A 125 -21.97 0.42 9.92
N ILE A 126 -22.54 -0.20 8.88
CA ILE A 126 -23.65 0.37 8.09
C ILE A 126 -24.96 0.34 8.87
N VAL A 127 -25.25 -0.75 9.61
CA VAL A 127 -26.45 -0.86 10.44
C VAL A 127 -26.43 0.18 11.56
N ASN A 128 -25.28 0.39 12.21
CA ASN A 128 -25.12 1.34 13.31
C ASN A 128 -25.46 2.79 12.91
N VAL A 129 -25.18 3.18 11.66
CA VAL A 129 -25.49 4.53 11.15
C VAL A 129 -26.90 4.64 10.56
N GLY A 130 -27.75 3.62 10.75
CA GLY A 130 -29.13 3.63 10.28
C GLY A 130 -29.32 3.12 8.85
N GLY A 131 -28.38 2.34 8.31
CA GLY A 131 -28.50 1.67 7.01
C GLY A 131 -27.72 2.34 5.87
N PHE A 132 -27.75 1.72 4.70
CA PHE A 132 -26.90 2.09 3.55
C PHE A 132 -27.13 3.53 3.07
N VAL A 133 -28.38 3.98 2.98
CA VAL A 133 -28.70 5.34 2.51
C VAL A 133 -28.12 6.37 3.47
N ASN A 134 -28.37 6.22 4.78
CA ASN A 134 -27.85 7.13 5.80
C ASN A 134 -26.32 7.11 5.91
N ALA A 135 -25.71 5.93 5.71
CA ALA A 135 -24.26 5.82 5.68
C ALA A 135 -23.62 6.68 4.59
N TYR A 136 -24.27 6.80 3.42
CA TYR A 136 -23.73 7.49 2.25
C TYR A 136 -24.53 8.74 1.86
N SER A 137 -25.31 9.33 2.77
CA SER A 137 -26.13 10.52 2.50
C SER A 137 -25.43 11.84 2.79
N ALA A 138 -24.18 11.82 3.26
CA ALA A 138 -23.40 13.01 3.52
C ALA A 138 -21.96 12.86 2.99
N SER A 139 -21.31 14.00 2.75
CA SER A 139 -19.91 14.00 2.34
C SER A 139 -19.04 13.37 3.43
N TYR A 140 -18.16 12.46 3.03
CA TYR A 140 -17.23 11.76 3.94
C TYR A 140 -17.89 10.84 4.98
N SER A 141 -19.22 10.69 4.95
CA SER A 141 -19.94 9.76 5.81
C SER A 141 -19.81 8.33 5.30
N GLY A 142 -19.87 7.38 6.21
CA GLY A 142 -19.90 5.95 5.91
C GLY A 142 -20.35 5.20 7.15
N GLY A 143 -20.17 3.87 7.13
CA GLY A 143 -20.39 3.08 8.34
C GLY A 143 -19.47 3.53 9.49
N TRP A 144 -20.01 3.50 10.71
CA TRP A 144 -19.28 3.86 11.93
C TRP A 144 -19.48 2.82 13.04
N ASP A 145 -18.43 2.64 13.84
CA ASP A 145 -18.46 1.87 15.08
C ASP A 145 -17.35 2.40 16.01
N ASP A 146 -17.60 2.39 17.32
CA ASP A 146 -16.66 2.87 18.34
C ASP A 146 -15.48 1.90 18.56
N SER A 147 -15.66 0.62 18.18
CA SER A 147 -14.59 -0.37 18.16
C SER A 147 -13.74 -0.20 16.91
N GLY A 148 -12.45 0.12 17.12
CA GLY A 148 -11.48 0.19 16.03
C GLY A 148 -11.38 -1.13 15.25
N TYR A 149 -11.56 -2.29 15.91
CA TYR A 149 -11.55 -3.59 15.24
C TYR A 149 -12.72 -3.77 14.27
N ILE A 150 -13.92 -3.29 14.61
CA ILE A 150 -15.09 -3.42 13.74
C ILE A 150 -14.99 -2.42 12.59
N ARG A 151 -14.69 -1.15 12.91
CA ARG A 151 -14.59 -0.07 11.93
C ARG A 151 -13.56 -0.38 10.84
N ASP A 152 -12.33 -0.70 11.26
CA ASP A 152 -11.23 -0.94 10.34
C ASP A 152 -11.17 -2.42 9.86
N GLY A 153 -11.92 -3.33 10.50
CA GLY A 153 -12.03 -4.74 10.10
C GLY A 153 -12.63 -4.95 8.71
N SER A 154 -13.37 -3.96 8.19
CA SER A 154 -13.84 -3.93 6.80
C SER A 154 -12.70 -4.05 5.77
N ILE A 155 -11.46 -3.71 6.12
CA ILE A 155 -10.30 -3.88 5.24
C ILE A 155 -10.03 -5.34 4.87
N LEU A 156 -10.52 -6.30 5.65
CA LEU A 156 -10.40 -7.74 5.34
C LEU A 156 -11.15 -8.12 4.06
N LEU A 157 -12.07 -7.28 3.57
CA LEU A 157 -12.66 -7.40 2.23
C LEU A 157 -11.57 -7.45 1.14
N LEU A 158 -10.56 -6.58 1.25
CA LEU A 158 -9.43 -6.54 0.31
C LEU A 158 -8.60 -7.82 0.36
N LEU A 159 -8.41 -8.40 1.56
CA LEU A 159 -7.75 -9.69 1.72
C LEU A 159 -8.54 -10.81 1.02
N GLY A 160 -9.87 -10.80 1.12
CA GLY A 160 -10.77 -11.71 0.40
C GLY A 160 -10.62 -11.59 -1.12
N ILE A 161 -10.60 -10.36 -1.65
CA ILE A 161 -10.39 -10.08 -3.09
C ILE A 161 -9.01 -10.57 -3.55
N MET A 162 -7.95 -10.22 -2.82
CA MET A 162 -6.57 -10.61 -3.14
C MET A 162 -6.43 -12.12 -3.20
N THR A 163 -6.87 -12.82 -2.16
CA THR A 163 -6.73 -14.29 -2.06
C THR A 163 -7.59 -15.03 -3.08
N ALA A 164 -8.78 -14.50 -3.43
CA ALA A 164 -9.58 -15.02 -4.53
C ALA A 164 -8.80 -14.94 -5.87
N LEU A 165 -8.20 -13.80 -6.19
CA LEU A 165 -7.38 -13.63 -7.40
C LEU A 165 -6.10 -14.49 -7.38
N LEU A 166 -5.41 -14.55 -6.24
CA LEU A 166 -4.23 -15.40 -6.09
C LEU A 166 -4.57 -16.89 -6.20
N SER A 167 -5.74 -17.33 -5.71
CA SER A 167 -6.21 -18.71 -5.89
C SER A 167 -6.35 -19.08 -7.36
N ARG A 168 -6.77 -18.14 -8.22
CA ARG A 168 -6.89 -18.35 -9.66
C ARG A 168 -5.53 -18.59 -10.33
N SER A 169 -4.49 -17.92 -9.83
CA SER A 169 -3.10 -18.12 -10.30
C SER A 169 -2.57 -19.53 -10.02
N ALA A 170 -3.13 -20.13 -8.98
CA ALA A 170 -2.83 -21.47 -8.50
C ALA A 170 -3.73 -22.56 -9.12
N GLY A 171 -4.60 -22.20 -10.08
CA GLY A 171 -5.54 -23.15 -10.70
C GLY A 171 -6.80 -23.43 -9.86
N GLY A 172 -7.14 -22.54 -8.92
CA GLY A 172 -8.37 -22.63 -8.11
C GLY A 172 -9.65 -22.48 -8.94
N PRO A 173 -10.83 -22.76 -8.38
CA PRO A 173 -12.09 -22.73 -9.12
C PRO A 173 -12.46 -21.30 -9.58
N ARG A 174 -12.98 -21.17 -10.82
CA ARG A 174 -13.28 -19.87 -11.46
C ARG A 174 -14.45 -19.14 -10.81
N ILE A 175 -15.61 -19.79 -10.81
CA ILE A 175 -16.89 -19.18 -10.39
C ILE A 175 -16.81 -18.67 -8.94
N PRO A 176 -16.36 -19.46 -7.95
CA PRO A 176 -16.29 -18.98 -6.57
C PRO A 176 -15.39 -17.75 -6.38
N ALA A 177 -14.26 -17.69 -7.09
CA ALA A 177 -13.36 -16.55 -7.00
C ALA A 177 -14.00 -15.26 -7.55
N TYR A 178 -14.75 -15.36 -8.65
CA TYR A 178 -15.48 -14.21 -9.19
C TYR A 178 -16.67 -13.80 -8.32
N CYS A 179 -17.38 -14.77 -7.72
CA CYS A 179 -18.43 -14.47 -6.74
C CYS A 179 -17.85 -13.73 -5.53
N MET A 180 -16.71 -14.17 -4.98
CA MET A 180 -16.03 -13.47 -3.88
C MET A 180 -15.59 -12.06 -4.29
N LEU A 181 -15.10 -11.88 -5.53
CA LEU A 181 -14.76 -10.56 -6.06
C LEU A 181 -15.97 -9.64 -6.07
N ALA A 182 -17.13 -10.12 -6.48
CA ALA A 182 -18.36 -9.33 -6.47
C ALA A 182 -18.82 -9.04 -5.03
N ILE A 183 -18.96 -10.08 -4.20
CA ILE A 183 -19.49 -9.98 -2.83
C ILE A 183 -18.61 -9.07 -1.96
N PHE A 184 -17.28 -9.15 -2.06
CA PHE A 184 -16.38 -8.34 -1.26
C PHE A 184 -15.97 -7.03 -1.94
N GLY A 185 -15.95 -7.00 -3.27
CA GLY A 185 -15.62 -5.82 -4.05
C GLY A 185 -16.71 -4.76 -4.00
N VAL A 186 -17.99 -5.14 -4.09
CA VAL A 186 -19.10 -4.16 -4.10
C VAL A 186 -19.13 -3.27 -2.85
N PRO A 187 -19.08 -3.81 -1.61
CA PRO A 187 -19.04 -2.98 -0.41
C PRO A 187 -17.83 -2.04 -0.37
N TRP A 188 -16.66 -2.50 -0.80
CA TRP A 188 -15.46 -1.66 -0.84
C TRP A 188 -15.54 -0.58 -1.92
N CYS A 189 -16.06 -0.92 -3.11
CA CYS A 189 -16.34 0.02 -4.18
C CYS A 189 -17.33 1.11 -3.74
N ALA A 190 -18.39 0.74 -3.01
CA ALA A 190 -19.34 1.69 -2.46
C ALA A 190 -18.63 2.68 -1.53
N SER A 191 -17.82 2.19 -0.59
CA SER A 191 -17.01 3.05 0.29
C SER A 191 -15.97 3.89 -0.46
N ALA A 192 -15.40 3.39 -1.55
CA ALA A 192 -14.41 4.13 -2.34
C ALA A 192 -15.07 5.28 -3.13
N VAL A 193 -16.17 4.99 -3.83
CA VAL A 193 -16.84 5.92 -4.75
C VAL A 193 -17.77 6.86 -4.02
N LEU A 194 -18.70 6.35 -3.21
CA LEU A 194 -19.75 7.15 -2.56
C LEU A 194 -19.21 8.03 -1.42
N MET A 195 -18.03 7.72 -0.89
CA MET A 195 -17.35 8.60 0.07
C MET A 195 -16.30 9.48 -0.60
N ALA A 196 -16.07 9.29 -1.91
CA ALA A 196 -15.06 9.96 -2.72
C ALA A 196 -13.66 9.98 -2.08
N ARG A 197 -13.25 8.84 -1.50
CA ARG A 197 -12.00 8.74 -0.74
C ARG A 197 -10.84 8.25 -1.61
N ARG A 198 -9.72 8.99 -1.55
CA ARG A 198 -8.46 8.71 -2.26
C ARG A 198 -7.90 7.33 -1.92
N GLY A 199 -7.73 7.08 -0.62
CA GLY A 199 -7.08 5.88 -0.08
C GLY A 199 -7.79 4.58 -0.49
N PRO A 200 -9.08 4.39 -0.15
CA PRO A 200 -9.82 3.17 -0.50
C PRO A 200 -9.89 2.91 -2.00
N THR A 201 -9.99 3.97 -2.82
CA THR A 201 -9.98 3.85 -4.29
C THR A 201 -8.63 3.35 -4.79
N PHE A 202 -7.54 3.96 -4.34
CA PHE A 202 -6.19 3.55 -4.70
C PHE A 202 -5.89 2.12 -4.25
N GLU A 203 -6.22 1.78 -2.99
CA GLU A 203 -6.05 0.43 -2.45
C GLU A 203 -6.74 -0.61 -3.32
N LEU A 204 -8.02 -0.40 -3.63
CA LEU A 204 -8.80 -1.35 -4.43
C LEU A 204 -8.17 -1.58 -5.80
N VAL A 205 -7.81 -0.49 -6.49
CA VAL A 205 -7.23 -0.56 -7.84
C VAL A 205 -5.89 -1.29 -7.80
N VAL A 206 -5.00 -0.95 -6.85
CA VAL A 206 -3.68 -1.59 -6.72
C VAL A 206 -3.82 -3.06 -6.32
N PHE A 207 -4.71 -3.40 -5.39
CA PHE A 207 -4.99 -4.78 -4.99
C PHE A 207 -5.44 -5.62 -6.18
N ILE A 208 -6.44 -5.16 -6.93
CA ILE A 208 -6.96 -5.88 -8.10
C ILE A 208 -5.88 -5.97 -9.18
N PHE A 209 -5.24 -4.84 -9.53
CA PHE A 209 -4.24 -4.77 -10.60
C PHE A 209 -3.06 -5.68 -10.33
N MET A 210 -2.41 -5.55 -9.17
CA MET A 210 -1.23 -6.36 -8.85
C MET A 210 -1.61 -7.84 -8.72
N SER A 211 -2.70 -8.17 -8.04
CA SER A 211 -3.16 -9.57 -7.90
C SER A 211 -3.50 -10.19 -9.25
N TRP A 212 -4.09 -9.43 -10.17
CA TRP A 212 -4.45 -9.88 -11.51
C TRP A 212 -3.23 -10.17 -12.40
N TYR A 213 -2.23 -9.29 -12.38
CA TYR A 213 -1.02 -9.48 -13.19
C TYR A 213 -0.08 -10.54 -12.61
N VAL A 214 -0.01 -10.63 -11.28
CA VAL A 214 0.59 -11.80 -10.60
C VAL A 214 -0.10 -13.08 -11.08
N ASN A 215 -1.43 -13.10 -11.16
CA ASN A 215 -2.19 -14.24 -11.64
C ASN A 215 -1.88 -14.60 -13.10
N ARG A 216 -1.71 -13.60 -13.97
CA ARG A 216 -1.34 -13.82 -15.38
C ARG A 216 0.12 -14.25 -15.58
N LYS A 217 0.97 -14.17 -14.54
CA LYS A 217 2.43 -14.36 -14.64
C LYS A 217 3.07 -13.49 -15.73
N LYS A 218 2.43 -12.35 -16.02
CA LYS A 218 2.87 -11.35 -16.98
C LYS A 218 3.07 -10.06 -16.21
N ARG A 219 4.06 -9.29 -16.61
CA ARG A 219 4.19 -7.90 -16.17
C ARG A 219 3.44 -7.01 -17.19
N PRO A 220 2.71 -5.99 -16.74
CA PRO A 220 2.25 -4.92 -17.61
C PRO A 220 3.42 -4.28 -18.35
N PRO A 221 3.23 -3.80 -19.58
CA PRO A 221 4.20 -2.93 -20.21
C PRO A 221 4.28 -1.61 -19.42
N VAL A 222 5.47 -0.99 -19.38
CA VAL A 222 5.73 0.26 -18.63
C VAL A 222 4.77 1.38 -19.06
N ILE A 223 4.44 1.46 -20.36
CA ILE A 223 3.48 2.44 -20.88
C ILE A 223 2.10 2.26 -20.26
N ALA A 224 1.60 1.02 -20.14
CA ALA A 224 0.29 0.77 -19.54
C ALA A 224 0.28 1.11 -18.05
N LEU A 225 1.41 0.92 -17.35
CA LEU A 225 1.56 1.37 -15.98
C LEU A 225 1.57 2.89 -15.87
N ALA A 226 2.32 3.58 -16.74
CA ALA A 226 2.37 5.04 -16.75
C ALA A 226 1.00 5.66 -17.03
N VAL A 227 0.31 5.19 -18.08
CA VAL A 227 -1.06 5.64 -18.41
C VAL A 227 -2.03 5.30 -17.27
N GLY A 228 -1.98 4.06 -16.75
CA GLY A 228 -2.84 3.65 -15.64
C GLY A 228 -2.58 4.45 -14.35
N GLY A 229 -1.32 4.78 -14.07
CA GLY A 229 -0.92 5.62 -12.94
C GLY A 229 -1.40 7.06 -13.08
N ILE A 230 -1.29 7.65 -14.28
CA ILE A 230 -1.83 8.99 -14.56
C ILE A 230 -3.37 8.98 -14.41
N CYS A 231 -4.05 7.99 -14.99
CA CYS A 231 -5.51 7.86 -14.87
C CYS A 231 -5.94 7.67 -13.41
N LEU A 232 -5.23 6.85 -12.64
CA LEU A 232 -5.52 6.63 -11.22
C LEU A 232 -5.25 7.89 -10.40
N GLY A 233 -4.13 8.57 -10.64
CA GLY A 233 -3.81 9.85 -9.98
C GLY A 233 -4.87 10.91 -10.27
N TRP A 234 -5.27 11.05 -11.53
CA TRP A 234 -6.37 11.94 -11.91
C TRP A 234 -7.69 11.56 -11.24
N LEU A 235 -8.07 10.27 -11.26
CA LEU A 235 -9.29 9.78 -10.59
C LEU A 235 -9.28 10.11 -9.10
N VAL A 236 -8.16 9.89 -8.42
CA VAL A 236 -8.02 10.15 -6.98
C VAL A 236 -8.14 11.65 -6.68
N LEU A 237 -7.55 12.52 -7.50
CA LEU A 237 -7.70 13.97 -7.38
C LEU A 237 -9.13 14.41 -7.69
N PHE A 238 -9.75 13.83 -8.72
CA PHE A 238 -11.13 14.10 -9.09
C PHE A 238 -12.10 13.76 -7.96
N LEU A 239 -11.93 12.60 -7.33
CA LEU A 239 -12.78 12.19 -6.20
C LEU A 239 -12.69 13.19 -5.05
N VAL A 240 -11.48 13.61 -4.65
CA VAL A 240 -11.40 14.58 -3.55
C VAL A 240 -11.88 15.97 -3.92
N THR A 241 -11.67 16.41 -5.17
CA THR A 241 -12.16 17.71 -5.63
C THR A 241 -13.68 17.77 -5.48
N ASN A 242 -14.34 16.64 -5.71
CA ASN A 242 -15.79 16.51 -5.71
C ASN A 242 -16.33 15.81 -4.46
N ARG A 243 -15.56 15.71 -3.38
CA ARG A 243 -15.97 14.96 -2.18
C ARG A 243 -17.23 15.49 -1.52
N SER A 244 -17.51 16.79 -1.65
CA SER A 244 -18.72 17.44 -1.14
C SER A 244 -19.92 17.30 -2.07
N SER A 245 -19.74 16.67 -3.24
CA SER A 245 -20.75 16.58 -4.31
C SER A 245 -21.00 15.13 -4.75
N ILE A 246 -20.25 14.16 -4.24
CA ILE A 246 -20.39 12.73 -4.54
C ILE A 246 -20.88 12.03 -3.27
N TYR A 247 -22.20 12.00 -3.09
CA TYR A 247 -22.89 11.20 -2.08
C TYR A 247 -24.38 11.04 -2.48
N ILE A 248 -25.10 10.12 -1.85
CA ILE A 248 -26.51 9.84 -2.14
C ILE A 248 -27.38 11.02 -1.70
N GLY A 249 -28.16 11.59 -2.64
CA GLY A 249 -29.00 12.76 -2.38
C GLY A 249 -28.29 14.10 -2.63
N SER A 250 -27.06 14.09 -3.12
CA SER A 250 -26.40 15.29 -3.65
C SER A 250 -26.97 15.69 -5.02
N ASN A 251 -26.80 16.96 -5.39
CA ASN A 251 -27.15 17.45 -6.73
C ASN A 251 -26.11 17.07 -7.80
N PHE A 252 -25.04 16.36 -7.42
CA PHE A 252 -23.93 15.98 -8.30
C PHE A 252 -23.34 17.15 -9.11
N ASP A 253 -23.16 18.31 -8.46
CA ASP A 253 -22.45 19.44 -9.06
C ASP A 253 -20.94 19.16 -9.06
N VAL A 254 -20.51 18.47 -10.12
CA VAL A 254 -19.15 17.93 -10.28
C VAL A 254 -18.28 18.90 -11.07
N LYS A 255 -17.15 19.27 -10.48
CA LYS A 255 -16.08 20.04 -11.08
C LYS A 255 -15.07 19.11 -11.77
N THR A 256 -14.73 19.41 -13.02
CA THR A 256 -13.70 18.68 -13.78
C THR A 256 -12.30 19.19 -13.51
N ASP A 257 -12.17 20.42 -13.02
CA ASP A 257 -10.88 21.03 -12.69
C ASP A 257 -10.37 20.56 -11.33
N VAL A 258 -9.36 19.68 -11.37
CA VAL A 258 -8.69 19.12 -10.19
C VAL A 258 -7.47 19.94 -9.74
N SER A 259 -7.11 21.01 -10.45
CA SER A 259 -5.92 21.82 -10.14
C SER A 259 -6.05 22.55 -8.80
N ASN A 260 -7.28 22.90 -8.41
CA ASN A 260 -7.58 23.58 -7.16
C ASN A 260 -7.02 22.84 -5.93
N ILE A 261 -6.95 21.50 -5.91
CA ILE A 261 -6.35 20.76 -4.78
C ILE A 261 -4.87 21.12 -4.59
N VAL A 262 -4.16 21.32 -5.69
CA VAL A 262 -2.71 21.55 -5.68
C VAL A 262 -2.39 23.04 -5.51
N GLU A 263 -3.24 23.90 -6.06
CA GLU A 263 -3.00 25.34 -6.13
C GLU A 263 -3.64 26.13 -4.99
N SER A 264 -4.66 25.56 -4.32
CA SER A 264 -5.26 26.18 -3.16
C SER A 264 -4.29 26.13 -1.99
N ALA A 265 -3.73 27.30 -1.70
CA ALA A 265 -3.19 27.53 -0.38
C ALA A 265 -4.37 27.52 0.59
N ASP A 266 -4.44 26.52 1.46
CA ASP A 266 -5.34 26.46 2.60
C ASP A 266 -4.69 25.61 3.71
N THR A 267 -5.28 25.60 4.90
CA THR A 267 -4.73 24.88 6.05
C THR A 267 -4.98 23.37 6.02
N GLY A 268 -5.62 22.87 4.96
CA GLY A 268 -5.82 21.44 4.69
C GLY A 268 -5.01 20.88 3.52
N ASN A 269 -4.30 21.73 2.79
CA ASN A 269 -3.29 21.31 1.84
C ASN A 269 -2.20 20.51 2.56
N GLU A 270 -1.90 19.32 2.07
CA GLU A 270 -1.06 18.35 2.76
C GLU A 270 0.37 18.86 2.99
N TRP A 271 0.90 19.65 2.05
CA TRP A 271 2.25 20.22 2.19
C TRP A 271 2.28 21.35 3.23
N ILE A 272 1.28 22.24 3.24
CA ILE A 272 1.18 23.32 4.24
C ILE A 272 0.96 22.73 5.63
N TYR A 273 0.04 21.76 5.75
CA TYR A 273 -0.23 21.09 7.02
C TYR A 273 0.99 20.31 7.54
N GLY A 274 1.69 19.58 6.67
CA GLY A 274 2.94 18.89 7.01
C GLY A 274 4.06 19.83 7.45
N SER A 275 4.23 20.95 6.74
CA SER A 275 5.21 21.98 7.09
C SER A 275 4.89 22.63 8.45
N GLY A 276 3.61 22.97 8.68
CA GLY A 276 3.16 23.49 9.95
C GLY A 276 3.35 22.48 11.10
N THR A 277 3.18 21.19 10.81
CA THR A 277 3.41 20.10 11.77
C THR A 277 4.87 20.05 12.22
N VAL A 278 5.81 20.11 11.29
CA VAL A 278 7.26 20.14 11.58
C VAL A 278 7.65 21.39 12.39
N LEU A 279 7.18 22.56 11.96
CA LEU A 279 7.57 23.83 12.58
C LEU A 279 6.94 24.02 13.95
N SER A 280 5.70 23.57 14.15
CA SER A 280 5.02 23.61 15.44
C SER A 280 5.70 22.70 16.46
N SER A 281 6.10 21.49 16.06
CA SER A 281 6.82 20.58 16.98
C SER A 281 8.21 21.10 17.31
N GLU A 282 8.92 21.67 16.33
CA GLU A 282 10.24 22.28 16.55
C GLU A 282 10.15 23.46 17.52
N ARG A 283 9.19 24.37 17.33
CA ARG A 283 9.03 25.54 18.19
C ARG A 283 8.61 25.19 19.63
N ARG A 284 7.85 24.10 19.80
CA ARG A 284 7.38 23.63 21.12
C ARG A 284 8.33 22.63 21.78
N GLU A 285 9.37 22.19 21.07
CA GLU A 285 10.26 21.09 21.48
C GLU A 285 9.51 19.84 21.94
N HIS A 286 8.35 19.58 21.32
CA HIS A 286 7.43 18.52 21.72
C HIS A 286 7.39 17.40 20.69
N TYR A 287 7.80 16.20 21.13
CA TYR A 287 7.88 14.98 20.32
C TYR A 287 7.25 13.80 21.05
N PHE A 288 6.62 12.88 20.31
CA PHE A 288 5.85 11.78 20.91
C PHE A 288 6.68 10.54 21.27
N TRP A 289 7.88 10.37 20.72
CA TRP A 289 8.78 9.24 20.98
C TRP A 289 8.12 7.85 20.81
N MET A 290 7.45 7.62 19.69
CA MET A 290 6.70 6.40 19.34
C MET A 290 5.40 6.15 20.14
N ARG A 291 5.03 7.05 21.07
CA ARG A 291 3.82 6.88 21.89
C ARG A 291 2.54 6.89 21.06
N ARG A 292 2.46 7.73 20.02
CA ARG A 292 1.28 7.73 19.13
C ARG A 292 1.17 6.40 18.42
N TYR A 293 2.27 5.89 17.85
CA TYR A 293 2.23 4.63 17.13
C TYR A 293 1.89 3.44 18.05
N LEU A 294 2.41 3.42 19.27
CA LEU A 294 2.08 2.39 20.26
C LEU A 294 0.60 2.41 20.63
N ALA A 295 0.03 3.58 20.86
CA ALA A 295 -1.40 3.68 21.15
C ALA A 295 -2.28 3.26 19.98
N GLN A 296 -1.85 3.48 18.75
CA GLN A 296 -2.59 3.01 17.57
C GLN A 296 -2.64 1.48 17.49
N ILE A 297 -1.60 0.80 17.98
CA ILE A 297 -1.55 -0.67 18.03
C ILE A 297 -2.27 -1.21 19.26
N LEU A 298 -2.10 -0.60 20.43
CA LEU A 298 -2.50 -1.16 21.72
C LEU A 298 -3.81 -0.58 22.25
N VAL A 299 -4.04 0.72 22.05
CA VAL A 299 -5.13 1.49 22.69
C VAL A 299 -6.32 1.68 21.76
N ARG A 300 -6.08 2.12 20.53
CA ARG A 300 -7.14 2.33 19.52
C ARG A 300 -8.07 1.13 19.36
N PRO A 301 -7.59 -0.12 19.33
CA PRO A 301 -8.48 -1.24 19.08
C PRO A 301 -9.45 -1.53 20.24
N ILE A 302 -9.17 -1.04 21.45
CA ILE A 302 -10.04 -1.19 22.61
C ILE A 302 -11.25 -0.23 22.44
N PRO A 303 -12.50 -0.71 22.46
CA PRO A 303 -13.68 0.14 22.33
C PRO A 303 -13.73 1.22 23.42
N SER A 304 -14.10 2.45 23.04
CA SER A 304 -14.27 3.54 24.03
C SER A 304 -15.41 3.27 25.01
N SER A 305 -16.36 2.39 24.67
CA SER A 305 -17.38 1.91 25.61
C SER A 305 -16.81 1.08 26.77
N ILE A 306 -15.65 0.43 26.56
CA ILE A 306 -14.94 -0.34 27.59
C ILE A 306 -13.93 0.56 28.30
N TRP A 307 -13.26 1.44 27.57
CA TRP A 307 -12.24 2.35 28.09
C TRP A 307 -12.41 3.78 27.55
N PRO A 308 -13.27 4.61 28.20
CA PRO A 308 -13.60 5.94 27.68
C PRO A 308 -12.40 6.90 27.62
N ASN A 309 -11.58 6.94 28.68
CA ASN A 309 -10.46 7.87 28.81
C ASN A 309 -9.13 7.29 28.30
N LYS A 310 -9.18 6.28 27.42
CA LYS A 310 -8.02 5.47 27.04
C LYS A 310 -6.81 6.23 26.50
N TYR A 311 -7.03 7.36 25.83
CA TYR A 311 -5.95 8.18 25.30
C TYR A 311 -5.34 9.08 26.37
N GLU A 312 -6.16 9.62 27.28
CA GLU A 312 -5.72 10.39 28.45
C GLU A 312 -4.91 9.50 29.41
N ASP A 313 -5.42 8.29 29.68
CA ASP A 313 -4.75 7.32 30.56
C ASP A 313 -3.43 6.80 29.97
N PHE A 314 -3.31 6.74 28.64
CA PHE A 314 -2.04 6.47 27.95
C PHE A 314 -1.11 7.70 27.86
N GLY A 315 -1.61 8.86 28.29
CA GLY A 315 -0.93 10.16 28.34
C GLY A 315 -0.73 10.81 26.98
N ILE A 316 -1.63 10.54 26.03
CA ILE A 316 -1.64 11.14 24.69
C ILE A 316 -3.06 11.61 24.28
N PRO A 317 -3.69 12.53 25.04
CA PRO A 317 -5.02 13.04 24.72
C PRO A 317 -5.11 13.65 23.31
N GLU A 318 -3.97 14.07 22.76
CA GLU A 318 -3.81 14.68 21.45
C GLU A 318 -4.36 13.79 20.31
N LEU A 319 -4.39 12.46 20.49
CA LEU A 319 -4.93 11.53 19.49
C LEU A 319 -6.43 11.73 19.19
N LEU A 320 -7.17 12.41 20.07
CA LEU A 320 -8.58 12.75 19.85
C LEU A 320 -8.77 13.79 18.74
N HIS A 321 -7.74 14.61 18.44
CA HIS A 321 -7.80 15.67 17.46
C HIS A 321 -6.75 15.45 16.37
N ASN A 322 -7.20 15.20 15.13
CA ASN A 322 -6.33 14.96 13.95
C ASN A 322 -5.17 13.99 14.23
N ALA A 323 -5.44 12.94 15.03
CA ALA A 323 -4.47 11.92 15.39
C ALA A 323 -3.18 12.47 16.05
N GLY A 324 -3.28 13.57 16.82
CA GLY A 324 -2.14 14.21 17.47
C GLY A 324 -1.24 15.00 16.53
N THR A 325 -1.68 15.24 15.30
CA THR A 325 -1.04 16.15 14.34
C THR A 325 -1.80 17.47 14.30
N GLY A 326 -1.15 18.58 13.95
CA GLY A 326 -1.85 19.88 13.86
C GLY A 326 -1.95 20.66 15.17
N GLU A 327 -1.45 20.11 16.27
CA GLU A 327 -1.47 20.78 17.55
C GLU A 327 -0.52 21.96 17.64
N GLY A 328 -0.87 22.96 18.46
CA GLY A 328 -0.04 24.13 18.73
C GLY A 328 0.15 25.04 17.51
N PHE A 329 -0.56 24.83 16.39
CA PHE A 329 -0.43 25.70 15.22
C PHE A 329 -0.82 27.15 15.54
N GLY A 330 -1.86 27.35 16.36
CA GLY A 330 -2.28 28.69 16.76
C GLY A 330 -1.17 29.43 17.50
N ASP A 331 -0.55 28.76 18.47
CA ASP A 331 0.49 29.35 19.31
C ASP A 331 1.83 29.48 18.57
N ALA A 332 2.17 28.50 17.73
CA ALA A 332 3.46 28.43 17.05
C ALA A 332 3.49 29.22 15.72
N LEU A 333 2.37 29.29 15.00
CA LEU A 333 2.31 29.77 13.62
C LEU A 333 1.18 30.79 13.37
N GLY A 334 0.26 31.00 14.32
CA GLY A 334 -0.81 31.99 14.19
C GLY A 334 -2.03 31.55 13.36
N TRP A 335 -2.14 30.26 13.00
CA TRP A 335 -3.27 29.70 12.25
C TRP A 335 -3.68 28.33 12.80
N LYS A 336 -4.82 27.77 12.36
CA LYS A 336 -5.30 26.44 12.78
C LYS A 336 -5.33 25.47 11.60
N GLY A 337 -4.86 24.25 11.80
CA GLY A 337 -4.94 23.18 10.81
C GLY A 337 -6.39 22.82 10.50
N ALA A 338 -6.69 22.49 9.25
CA ALA A 338 -8.03 22.02 8.89
C ALA A 338 -8.24 20.57 9.35
N ASP A 339 -9.43 20.26 9.84
CA ASP A 339 -9.76 18.92 10.30
C ASP A 339 -9.73 17.89 9.15
N GLY A 340 -9.20 16.71 9.46
CA GLY A 340 -9.03 15.62 8.49
C GLY A 340 -7.84 15.79 7.55
N SER A 341 -6.98 16.77 7.78
CA SER A 341 -5.71 16.96 7.06
C SER A 341 -4.63 16.07 7.64
N ALA A 342 -3.62 15.74 6.83
CA ALA A 342 -2.54 14.87 7.25
C ALA A 342 -1.18 15.41 6.81
N PRO A 343 -0.13 15.20 7.61
CA PRO A 343 1.16 15.87 7.42
C PRO A 343 2.09 15.18 6.41
N GLY A 344 1.77 13.96 5.97
CA GLY A 344 2.67 13.13 5.17
C GLY A 344 3.78 12.49 6.00
N ILE A 345 4.44 11.47 5.44
CA ILE A 345 5.36 10.61 6.20
C ILE A 345 6.53 11.34 6.86
N VAL A 346 7.16 12.27 6.16
CA VAL A 346 8.36 12.95 6.69
C VAL A 346 8.02 13.77 7.93
N ALA A 347 6.94 14.55 7.86
CA ALA A 347 6.49 15.37 8.98
C ALA A 347 5.91 14.51 10.11
N ASP A 348 5.19 13.42 9.81
CA ASP A 348 4.69 12.50 10.83
C ASP A 348 5.84 11.87 11.63
N LEU A 349 6.88 11.37 10.95
CA LEU A 349 8.07 10.85 11.62
C LEU A 349 8.84 11.92 12.37
N TRP A 350 8.86 13.16 11.89
CA TRP A 350 9.53 14.27 12.59
C TRP A 350 8.90 14.52 13.97
N VAL A 351 7.58 14.62 14.06
CA VAL A 351 6.91 14.81 15.37
C VAL A 351 7.06 13.56 16.24
N GLU A 352 7.19 12.39 15.63
CA GLU A 352 7.35 11.17 16.42
C GLU A 352 8.74 11.01 17.01
N VAL A 353 9.80 11.29 16.26
CA VAL A 353 11.18 10.92 16.65
C VAL A 353 12.25 11.95 16.27
N TRP A 354 11.86 13.18 15.95
CA TRP A 354 12.77 14.29 15.64
C TRP A 354 13.75 13.93 14.50
N TRP A 355 15.05 14.22 14.64
CA TRP A 355 16.07 13.88 13.63
C TRP A 355 16.21 12.38 13.34
N LEU A 356 15.75 11.50 14.23
CA LEU A 356 15.69 10.07 13.89
C LEU A 356 14.70 9.79 12.76
N ALA A 357 13.84 10.75 12.38
CA ALA A 357 12.96 10.61 11.22
C ALA A 357 13.72 10.24 9.95
N VAL A 358 14.93 10.78 9.75
CA VAL A 358 15.76 10.48 8.57
C VAL A 358 16.21 9.02 8.54
N PRO A 359 16.87 8.45 9.57
CA PRO A 359 17.18 7.03 9.59
C PRO A 359 15.93 6.14 9.58
N PHE A 360 14.81 6.54 10.22
CA PHE A 360 13.55 5.81 10.13
C PHE A 360 13.00 5.76 8.69
N MET A 361 13.10 6.84 7.92
CA MET A 361 12.80 6.83 6.49
C MET A 361 13.68 5.85 5.71
N GLY A 362 14.96 5.74 6.07
CA GLY A 362 15.86 4.71 5.54
C GLY A 362 15.39 3.29 5.84
N VAL A 363 15.02 3.02 7.10
CA VAL A 363 14.49 1.71 7.52
C VAL A 363 13.21 1.36 6.76
N LEU A 364 12.31 2.33 6.56
CA LEU A 364 11.10 2.12 5.76
C LEU A 364 11.44 1.80 4.31
N GLY A 365 12.34 2.56 3.68
CA GLY A 365 12.80 2.30 2.31
C GLY A 365 13.38 0.88 2.16
N TRP A 366 14.27 0.50 3.08
CA TRP A 366 14.86 -0.84 3.14
C TRP A 366 13.79 -1.92 3.34
N PHE A 367 12.82 -1.72 4.23
CA PHE A 367 11.76 -2.69 4.48
C PHE A 367 10.90 -2.94 3.23
N TYR A 368 10.50 -1.88 2.53
CA TYR A 368 9.77 -2.00 1.26
C TYR A 368 10.59 -2.74 0.19
N GLY A 369 11.87 -2.40 0.04
CA GLY A 369 12.79 -3.10 -0.86
C GLY A 369 12.96 -4.58 -0.49
N TRP A 370 13.05 -4.88 0.80
CA TRP A 370 13.20 -6.24 1.32
C TRP A 370 11.95 -7.08 1.06
N VAL A 371 10.75 -6.56 1.31
CA VAL A 371 9.50 -7.26 0.99
C VAL A 371 9.39 -7.51 -0.50
N TRP A 372 9.72 -6.52 -1.34
CA TRP A 372 9.78 -6.71 -2.80
C TRP A 372 10.75 -7.83 -3.19
N LYS A 373 12.00 -7.78 -2.70
CA LYS A 373 13.02 -8.81 -3.01
C LYS A 373 12.57 -10.20 -2.61
N ASN A 374 11.95 -10.35 -1.43
CA ASN A 374 11.39 -11.64 -1.02
C ASN A 374 10.19 -12.05 -1.88
N SER A 375 9.35 -11.11 -2.33
CA SER A 375 8.22 -11.41 -3.21
C SER A 375 8.65 -12.00 -4.55
N VAL A 376 9.72 -11.48 -5.13
CA VAL A 376 10.24 -11.94 -6.42
C VAL A 376 11.12 -13.18 -6.31
N THR A 377 11.79 -13.40 -5.17
CA THR A 377 12.70 -14.55 -4.98
C THR A 377 12.02 -15.77 -4.34
N LYS A 378 11.13 -15.55 -3.36
CA LYS A 378 10.47 -16.63 -2.59
C LYS A 378 9.04 -16.90 -3.05
N GLY A 379 8.33 -15.88 -3.54
CA GLY A 379 6.92 -15.99 -3.90
C GLY A 379 6.00 -16.19 -2.67
N GLY A 380 4.81 -16.75 -2.91
CA GLY A 380 3.87 -17.15 -1.85
C GLY A 380 3.39 -15.98 -1.00
N TYR A 381 3.47 -16.14 0.34
CA TYR A 381 3.13 -15.09 1.32
C TYR A 381 3.76 -13.73 1.00
N TRP A 382 5.01 -13.70 0.55
CA TRP A 382 5.70 -12.44 0.24
C TRP A 382 5.09 -11.67 -0.92
N VAL A 383 4.43 -12.36 -1.86
CA VAL A 383 3.68 -11.70 -2.94
C VAL A 383 2.47 -10.97 -2.36
N SER A 384 1.74 -11.61 -1.44
CA SER A 384 0.64 -10.95 -0.73
C SER A 384 1.13 -9.74 0.07
N GLN A 385 2.26 -9.86 0.77
CA GLN A 385 2.84 -8.74 1.52
C GLN A 385 3.23 -7.57 0.62
N ALA A 386 3.86 -7.85 -0.53
CA ALA A 386 4.20 -6.82 -1.49
C ALA A 386 2.94 -6.12 -2.03
N ILE A 387 1.86 -6.86 -2.31
CA ILE A 387 0.58 -6.26 -2.75
C ILE A 387 0.00 -5.37 -1.65
N ILE A 388 -0.05 -5.85 -0.40
CA ILE A 388 -0.56 -5.10 0.75
C ILE A 388 0.21 -3.79 0.92
N LEU A 389 1.55 -3.85 0.98
CA LEU A 389 2.37 -2.65 1.18
C LEU A 389 2.27 -1.65 0.02
N ASN A 390 2.24 -2.14 -1.23
CA ASN A 390 2.05 -1.26 -2.38
C ASN A 390 0.66 -0.60 -2.37
N ALA A 391 -0.39 -1.32 -1.98
CA ALA A 391 -1.74 -0.75 -1.88
C ALA A 391 -1.85 0.30 -0.77
N ILE A 392 -1.20 0.08 0.38
CA ILE A 392 -1.20 1.02 1.52
C ILE A 392 -0.23 2.19 1.30
N SER A 393 0.66 2.12 0.31
CA SER A 393 1.70 3.13 0.10
C SER A 393 1.19 4.55 -0.15
N ILE A 394 -0.07 4.73 -0.61
CA ILE A 394 -0.71 6.06 -0.67
C ILE A 394 -0.87 6.69 0.71
N TYR A 395 -1.21 5.91 1.74
CA TYR A 395 -1.32 6.39 3.11
C TYR A 395 0.04 6.68 3.71
N LEU A 396 1.06 5.91 3.30
CA LEU A 396 2.43 6.21 3.68
C LEU A 396 2.78 7.61 3.21
N VAL A 397 2.71 7.88 1.91
CA VAL A 397 3.17 9.18 1.39
C VAL A 397 2.27 10.33 1.85
N MET A 398 0.94 10.17 1.77
CA MET A 398 -0.01 11.28 1.90
C MET A 398 -0.62 11.43 3.31
N GLN A 399 -0.43 10.47 4.21
CA GLN A 399 -1.04 10.51 5.55
C GLN A 399 -0.01 10.30 6.66
N THR A 400 -0.32 9.45 7.64
CA THR A 400 0.48 9.18 8.82
C THR A 400 0.86 7.69 8.88
N MET A 401 1.93 7.37 9.59
CA MET A 401 2.35 6.00 9.87
C MET A 401 1.30 5.23 10.66
N GLU A 402 0.51 5.90 11.47
CA GLU A 402 -0.68 5.31 12.09
C GLU A 402 -1.58 4.62 11.06
N ALA A 403 -1.89 5.33 9.97
CA ALA A 403 -2.76 4.81 8.93
C ALA A 403 -2.14 3.58 8.23
N VAL A 404 -0.81 3.50 8.18
CA VAL A 404 -0.05 2.43 7.54
C VAL A 404 0.12 1.22 8.45
N ILE A 405 0.61 1.41 9.68
CA ILE A 405 0.98 0.34 10.62
C ILE A 405 -0.25 -0.51 10.92
N PHE A 406 -1.34 0.14 11.30
CA PHE A 406 -2.54 -0.57 11.73
C PHE A 406 -3.17 -1.38 10.59
N ARG A 407 -3.32 -0.77 9.40
CA ARG A 407 -3.83 -1.46 8.20
C ARG A 407 -2.91 -2.61 7.76
N SER A 408 -1.60 -2.39 7.83
CA SER A 408 -0.61 -3.42 7.49
C SER A 408 -0.74 -4.61 8.44
N LEU A 409 -0.87 -4.39 9.75
CA LEU A 409 -1.06 -5.48 10.72
C LEU A 409 -2.39 -6.22 10.50
N LEU A 410 -3.49 -5.48 10.32
CA LEU A 410 -4.82 -6.05 10.09
C LEU A 410 -4.90 -6.89 8.81
N LEU A 411 -4.14 -6.54 7.77
CA LEU A 411 -4.09 -7.33 6.53
C LEU A 411 -3.05 -8.44 6.60
N SER A 412 -1.86 -8.16 7.12
CA SER A 412 -0.72 -9.08 7.08
C SER A 412 -0.86 -10.25 8.04
N ILE A 413 -1.39 -10.03 9.26
CA ILE A 413 -1.54 -11.10 10.25
C ILE A 413 -2.54 -12.16 9.75
N PRO A 414 -3.78 -11.83 9.34
CA PRO A 414 -4.71 -12.82 8.80
C PRO A 414 -4.20 -13.43 7.49
N CYS A 415 -3.55 -12.64 6.63
CA CYS A 415 -2.91 -13.15 5.42
C CYS A 415 -1.86 -14.23 5.75
N TRP A 416 -1.04 -14.03 6.78
CA TRP A 416 -0.06 -15.01 7.22
C TRP A 416 -0.72 -16.32 7.68
N PHE A 417 -1.80 -16.23 8.48
CA PHE A 417 -2.57 -17.40 8.88
C PHE A 417 -3.18 -18.16 7.70
N VAL A 418 -3.75 -17.44 6.72
CA VAL A 418 -4.29 -18.03 5.49
C VAL A 418 -3.20 -18.78 4.71
N TRP A 419 -2.01 -18.19 4.56
CA TRP A 419 -0.89 -18.86 3.89
C TRP A 419 -0.37 -20.06 4.68
N ARG A 420 -0.24 -19.95 6.01
CA ARG A 420 0.15 -21.08 6.88
C ARG A 420 -0.82 -22.25 6.76
N TYR A 421 -2.12 -21.96 6.72
CA TYR A 421 -3.17 -22.96 6.50
C TYR A 421 -3.06 -23.58 5.10
N ALA A 422 -2.87 -22.74 4.08
CA ALA A 422 -2.81 -23.20 2.70
C ALA A 422 -1.58 -24.07 2.43
N GLU A 423 -0.42 -23.72 2.98
CA GLU A 423 0.85 -24.43 2.83
C GLU A 423 1.02 -25.63 3.76
N LYS A 424 0.15 -25.81 4.77
CA LYS A 424 0.21 -26.94 5.70
C LYS A 424 0.29 -28.24 4.90
N ARG A 425 1.44 -28.91 4.96
CA ARG A 425 1.76 -30.08 4.12
C ARG A 425 0.59 -31.05 4.16
N VAL A 426 0.20 -31.56 3.01
CA VAL A 426 -0.59 -32.80 2.95
C VAL A 426 0.35 -33.90 3.43
N THR A 427 0.52 -34.01 4.76
CA THR A 427 1.35 -35.03 5.40
C THR A 427 0.58 -36.34 5.57
N HIS A 428 -0.44 -36.58 4.75
CA HIS A 428 -1.19 -37.83 4.77
C HIS A 428 -1.25 -38.42 3.36
N HIS A 429 -0.67 -39.63 3.27
CA HIS A 429 -0.83 -40.65 2.24
C HIS A 429 0.01 -40.52 0.96
N VAL A 430 1.34 -40.53 1.12
CA VAL A 430 2.17 -41.40 0.28
C VAL A 430 2.81 -42.46 1.18
N ALA A 431 1.93 -43.26 1.79
CA ALA A 431 2.29 -44.57 2.36
C ALA A 431 1.99 -45.69 1.34
N TRP A 432 2.14 -45.41 0.04
CA TRP A 432 1.82 -46.39 -1.00
C TRP A 432 2.96 -46.54 -2.01
N ARG A 433 3.43 -47.79 -2.11
CA ARG A 433 4.48 -48.35 -2.97
C ARG A 433 5.94 -48.12 -2.59
N ARG A 434 6.32 -48.59 -1.40
CA ARG A 434 7.66 -49.19 -1.21
C ARG A 434 7.69 -50.72 -1.46
N GLU A 435 6.56 -51.35 -1.77
CA GLU A 435 6.47 -52.82 -1.96
C GLU A 435 6.72 -53.33 -3.39
N ASN A 436 6.96 -52.46 -4.39
CA ASN A 436 7.23 -52.91 -5.76
C ASN A 436 8.70 -52.87 -6.20
N PHE A 437 9.65 -52.65 -5.28
CA PHE A 437 11.10 -52.71 -5.59
C PHE A 437 11.78 -54.03 -5.18
N ALA A 438 11.02 -55.04 -4.78
CA ALA A 438 11.50 -56.42 -4.67
C ALA A 438 11.18 -57.19 -5.97
N ARG A 439 11.83 -56.82 -7.09
CA ARG A 439 12.12 -57.77 -8.16
C ARG A 439 13.61 -57.69 -8.47
N PRO A 440 14.40 -58.72 -8.12
CA PRO A 440 15.78 -58.79 -8.53
C PRO A 440 15.80 -59.05 -10.04
N HIS A 441 16.13 -58.02 -10.84
CA HIS A 441 16.50 -58.24 -12.23
C HIS A 441 17.91 -58.84 -12.26
N ILE A 442 17.95 -60.14 -12.03
CA ILE A 442 19.06 -61.02 -12.35
C ILE A 442 19.26 -60.99 -13.87
N LEU A 443 20.51 -60.70 -14.26
CA LEU A 443 21.20 -61.08 -15.50
C LEU A 443 20.50 -60.80 -16.85
N ARG A 444 21.01 -59.81 -17.58
CA ARG A 444 21.40 -59.98 -18.99
C ARG A 444 22.48 -58.98 -19.39
N LEU A 445 23.71 -59.33 -19.03
CA LEU A 445 24.88 -58.94 -19.83
C LEU A 445 24.77 -59.68 -21.17
N ARG A 446 24.63 -58.94 -22.26
CA ARG A 446 25.06 -59.40 -23.58
C ARG A 446 25.81 -58.26 -24.25
N ASN A 447 27.13 -58.41 -24.22
CA ASN A 447 28.03 -57.88 -25.22
C ASN A 447 27.51 -58.23 -26.61
N VAL A 448 27.38 -57.23 -27.47
CA VAL A 448 27.69 -57.38 -28.90
C VAL A 448 28.43 -56.12 -29.30
N GLU A 449 29.74 -56.26 -29.33
CA GLU A 449 30.62 -55.47 -30.17
C GLU A 449 30.17 -55.61 -31.64
N ASN A 450 30.49 -54.58 -32.42
CA ASN A 450 31.10 -54.68 -33.75
C ASN A 450 30.28 -54.12 -34.94
N ILE A 451 31.07 -53.54 -35.86
CA ILE A 451 30.82 -53.16 -37.26
C ILE A 451 30.26 -51.73 -37.40
N ARG A 452 31.10 -50.70 -37.66
CA ARG A 452 31.78 -50.33 -38.93
C ARG A 452 30.80 -50.15 -40.10
N ASP A 453 31.15 -49.19 -40.95
CA ASP A 453 30.54 -48.88 -42.25
C ASP A 453 29.33 -47.93 -42.21
N PHE A 454 29.60 -46.63 -42.44
CA PHE A 454 29.04 -45.96 -43.61
C PHE A 454 29.90 -44.74 -43.95
N GLU A 455 30.81 -44.97 -44.89
CA GLU A 455 31.46 -43.98 -45.72
C GLU A 455 30.44 -43.28 -46.64
N VAL A 456 30.67 -41.98 -46.85
CA VAL A 456 30.71 -41.27 -48.13
C VAL A 456 29.59 -41.55 -49.16
N SER A 457 28.78 -40.52 -49.43
CA SER A 457 28.30 -40.26 -50.78
C SER A 457 28.23 -38.75 -51.08
N HIS A 458 29.06 -38.34 -52.04
CA HIS A 458 28.89 -37.31 -53.10
C HIS A 458 27.78 -36.24 -52.94
N ALA A 459 28.10 -34.94 -52.96
CA ALA A 459 28.49 -34.11 -54.11
C ALA A 459 27.33 -33.77 -55.07
N ASN A 460 27.18 -32.45 -55.29
CA ASN A 460 26.55 -31.71 -56.39
C ASN A 460 25.02 -31.79 -56.59
N GLU A 461 24.34 -30.63 -56.53
CA GLU A 461 23.88 -29.89 -57.72
C GLU A 461 23.17 -28.55 -57.35
N SER A 462 23.41 -27.55 -58.21
CA SER A 462 22.90 -26.15 -58.30
C SER A 462 23.39 -25.10 -57.30
#